data_AF-A0A143PLL0-F1
#
_entry.id   AF-A0A143PLL0-F1
#
_cell.length_a   1.000
_cell.length_b   1.000
_cell.length_c   1.000
_cell.angle_alpha   90.00
_cell.angle_beta   90.00
_cell.angle_gamma   90.00
#
_symmetry.space_group_name_H-M   'P 1'
#
loop_
_entity.id
_entity.type
_entity.pdbx_description
1 polymer ?
#
loop_
_entity_poly.entity_id
_entity_poly.type
_entity_poly.pdbx_seq_one_letter_code
_entity_poly.pdbx_strand_id
1 'polypeptide(L)'
;MTTRRLSIAHGVAAAFLLSGSTDITSACESPKSTMEATPSEVRAFFKGQGKMVLTFLGYSGAGYEDEAALFRHAAAVLDQYSPTTTIVNIGATPDGIGRVYELAKQRGFSTSGVVSTQARESNASVSPCVDHTFYVRDSSWGGVIEGTDQLSPTSAAMVDVSDRLVAIGGGEVARDELVAARLAGKDTTFIAADMNHRIAIEKAAKKGAAPPTDFRGAADAAFGRDARVKR
;
A
#
# COMPACT_ATOMS: atom_id res chain seq x y z
N MET A 1 71.72 41.30 28.26
CA MET A 1 70.55 42.09 28.69
C MET A 1 69.62 42.23 27.50
N THR A 2 68.42 41.65 27.62
CA THR A 2 67.09 42.14 27.14
C THR A 2 67.04 42.84 25.76
N THR A 3 66.21 42.45 24.79
CA THR A 3 64.78 42.07 24.89
C THR A 3 64.28 41.46 23.57
N ARG A 4 63.35 40.50 23.67
CA ARG A 4 62.55 39.89 22.59
C ARG A 4 61.68 40.92 21.85
N ARG A 5 61.40 40.67 20.56
CA ARG A 5 60.02 40.77 20.02
C ARG A 5 59.72 39.61 19.07
N LEU A 6 58.56 39.02 19.34
CA LEU A 6 57.87 37.94 18.63
C LEU A 6 57.07 38.57 17.48
N SER A 7 57.06 37.96 16.30
CA SER A 7 55.94 38.08 15.35
C SER A 7 55.68 36.71 14.71
N ILE A 8 54.49 36.20 14.97
CA ILE A 8 53.94 34.93 14.52
C ILE A 8 53.32 35.16 13.14
N ALA A 9 53.84 34.49 12.11
CA ALA A 9 53.20 34.39 10.80
C ALA A 9 52.14 33.28 10.85
N HIS A 10 50.87 33.67 10.64
CA HIS A 10 49.76 32.73 10.48
C HIS A 10 49.74 32.18 9.05
N GLY A 11 50.05 30.89 8.89
CA GLY A 11 49.75 30.14 7.68
C GLY A 11 48.31 29.64 7.74
N VAL A 12 47.49 30.04 6.77
CA VAL A 12 46.13 29.52 6.60
C VAL A 12 46.22 28.21 5.81
N ALA A 13 45.93 27.09 6.47
CA ALA A 13 45.73 25.79 5.82
C ALA A 13 44.25 25.67 5.43
N ALA A 14 43.97 25.65 4.11
CA ALA A 14 42.64 25.38 3.59
C ALA A 14 42.39 23.86 3.65
N ALA A 15 41.54 23.43 4.58
CA ALA A 15 41.02 22.07 4.62
C ALA A 15 39.88 21.93 3.59
N PHE A 16 40.11 21.16 2.53
CA PHE A 16 39.06 20.69 1.64
C PHE A 16 38.19 19.66 2.39
N LEU A 17 37.00 20.08 2.82
CA LEU A 17 35.95 19.18 3.26
C LEU A 17 35.34 18.51 2.02
N LEU A 18 35.66 17.23 1.83
CA LEU A 18 34.94 16.35 0.92
C LEU A 18 33.55 16.09 1.51
N SER A 19 32.57 16.90 1.10
CA SER A 19 31.16 16.61 1.31
C SER A 19 30.78 15.40 0.46
N GLY A 20 30.84 14.21 1.06
CA GLY A 20 30.21 13.02 0.50
C GLY A 20 28.70 13.17 0.58
N SER A 21 28.07 13.63 -0.50
CA SER A 21 26.63 13.47 -0.69
C SER A 21 26.36 11.98 -0.83
N THR A 22 25.88 11.34 0.24
CA THR A 22 25.24 10.03 0.11
C THR A 22 23.95 10.26 -0.68
N ASP A 23 23.98 9.98 -1.98
CA ASP A 23 22.76 9.82 -2.76
C ASP A 23 21.91 8.75 -2.08
N ILE A 24 20.83 9.18 -1.44
CA ILE A 24 19.74 8.29 -1.06
C ILE A 24 19.11 7.89 -2.39
N THR A 25 19.62 6.81 -2.98
CA THR A 25 18.99 6.16 -4.13
C THR A 25 17.54 5.91 -3.78
N SER A 26 16.63 6.44 -4.60
CA SER A 26 15.20 6.15 -4.53
C SER A 26 15.01 4.64 -4.40
N ALA A 27 14.46 4.16 -3.28
CA ALA A 27 14.16 2.73 -3.10
C ALA A 27 13.13 2.21 -4.12
N CYS A 28 12.45 3.13 -4.81
CA CYS A 28 11.47 2.86 -5.84
C CYS A 28 12.11 2.98 -7.22
N GLU A 29 11.86 1.98 -8.06
CA GLU A 29 12.32 1.85 -9.44
C GLU A 29 11.13 1.37 -10.27
N SER A 30 11.08 1.76 -11.56
CA SER A 30 10.01 1.32 -12.47
C SER A 30 9.73 -0.19 -12.35
N PRO A 31 8.46 -0.63 -12.47
CA PRO A 31 8.12 -2.03 -12.28
C PRO A 31 8.99 -2.98 -13.11
N LYS A 32 9.59 -3.96 -12.44
CA LYS A 32 10.46 -4.97 -13.05
C LYS A 32 9.71 -5.83 -14.05
N SER A 33 8.42 -6.05 -13.81
CA SER A 33 7.53 -6.68 -14.79
C SER A 33 6.11 -6.13 -14.68
N THR A 34 5.50 -5.90 -15.83
CA THR A 34 4.07 -5.61 -15.94
C THR A 34 3.46 -6.58 -16.95
N MET A 35 2.41 -7.30 -16.53
CA MET A 35 1.74 -8.28 -17.41
C MET A 35 0.23 -8.26 -17.20
N GLU A 36 -0.51 -8.63 -18.24
CA GLU A 36 -1.89 -9.08 -18.09
C GLU A 36 -1.85 -10.57 -17.73
N ALA A 37 -2.67 -11.00 -16.77
CA ALA A 37 -2.63 -12.36 -16.24
C ALA A 37 -4.03 -12.82 -15.81
N THR A 38 -4.30 -14.10 -16.01
CA THR A 38 -5.44 -14.80 -15.40
C THR A 38 -5.19 -15.02 -13.91
N PRO A 39 -6.24 -15.17 -13.07
CA PRO A 39 -6.07 -15.52 -11.66
C PRO A 39 -5.17 -16.74 -11.42
N SER A 40 -5.21 -17.74 -12.31
CA SER A 40 -4.35 -18.91 -12.24
C SER A 40 -2.87 -18.62 -12.47
N GLU A 41 -2.54 -17.71 -13.38
CA GLU A 41 -1.16 -17.30 -13.64
C GLU A 41 -0.61 -16.45 -12.51
N VAL A 42 -1.44 -15.55 -11.94
CA VAL A 42 -1.09 -14.80 -10.73
C VAL A 42 -0.76 -15.77 -9.59
N ARG A 43 -1.63 -16.75 -9.31
CA ARG A 43 -1.37 -17.79 -8.30
C ARG A 43 -0.09 -18.57 -8.58
N ALA A 44 0.15 -18.98 -9.83
CA ALA A 44 1.34 -19.73 -10.20
C ALA A 44 2.63 -18.92 -9.93
N PHE A 45 2.61 -17.61 -10.21
CA PHE A 45 3.71 -16.71 -9.88
C PHE A 45 4.02 -16.71 -8.39
N PHE A 46 3.04 -16.42 -7.53
CA PHE A 46 3.27 -16.33 -6.08
C PHE A 46 3.71 -17.66 -5.48
N LYS A 47 3.11 -18.77 -5.94
CA LYS A 47 3.54 -20.12 -5.53
C LYS A 47 5.01 -20.40 -5.92
N GLY A 48 5.42 -19.97 -7.10
CA GLY A 48 6.81 -20.09 -7.57
C GLY A 48 7.82 -19.27 -6.76
N GLN A 49 7.38 -18.20 -6.09
CA GLN A 49 8.25 -17.42 -5.20
C GLN A 49 8.53 -18.13 -3.86
N GLY A 50 7.62 -19.00 -3.40
CA GLY A 50 7.77 -19.70 -2.12
C GLY A 50 7.84 -18.77 -0.90
N LYS A 51 7.32 -17.55 -1.02
CA LYS A 51 7.29 -16.53 0.03
C LYS A 51 5.88 -16.39 0.59
N MET A 52 5.78 -15.91 1.83
CA MET A 52 4.51 -15.50 2.41
C MET A 52 4.01 -14.21 1.73
N VAL A 53 2.72 -14.12 1.45
CA VAL A 53 2.09 -12.95 0.84
C VAL A 53 1.30 -12.16 1.88
N LEU A 54 1.82 -10.98 2.21
CA LEU A 54 1.17 -9.99 3.06
C LEU A 54 0.45 -8.97 2.18
N THR A 55 -0.87 -8.99 2.21
CA THR A 55 -1.70 -8.08 1.40
C THR A 55 -2.24 -6.94 2.25
N PHE A 56 -2.02 -5.71 1.80
CA PHE A 56 -2.67 -4.52 2.39
C PHE A 56 -3.90 -4.13 1.58
N LEU A 57 -5.01 -3.97 2.28
CA LEU A 57 -6.28 -3.46 1.76
C LEU A 57 -6.60 -2.10 2.40
N GLY A 58 -7.40 -1.28 1.73
CA GLY A 58 -7.77 0.01 2.27
C GLY A 58 -8.41 0.95 1.28
N TYR A 59 -8.39 2.24 1.59
CA TYR A 59 -8.82 3.28 0.67
C TYR A 59 -7.73 3.51 -0.38
N SER A 60 -8.08 3.47 -1.67
CA SER A 60 -7.21 3.93 -2.74
C SER A 60 -7.46 5.43 -2.97
N GLY A 61 -8.03 5.84 -4.12
CA GLY A 61 -8.32 7.24 -4.43
C GLY A 61 -9.34 7.94 -3.51
N ALA A 62 -9.87 7.29 -2.45
CA ALA A 62 -10.60 7.98 -1.38
C ALA A 62 -9.66 8.62 -0.34
N GLY A 63 -8.39 8.22 -0.30
CA GLY A 63 -7.39 8.76 0.61
C GLY A 63 -7.69 8.45 2.08
N TYR A 64 -6.86 9.01 2.95
CA TYR A 64 -6.97 8.90 4.41
C TYR A 64 -7.06 10.29 5.02
N GLU A 65 -7.81 10.41 6.11
CA GLU A 65 -7.85 11.66 6.89
C GLU A 65 -6.54 11.88 7.65
N ASP A 66 -6.07 10.85 8.36
CA ASP A 66 -4.76 10.86 9.03
C ASP A 66 -3.78 9.94 8.27
N GLU A 67 -3.03 10.53 7.33
CA GLU A 67 -1.98 9.82 6.59
C GLU A 67 -0.84 9.35 7.50
N ALA A 68 -0.53 10.08 8.57
CA ALA A 68 0.51 9.67 9.50
C ALA A 68 0.07 8.42 10.27
N ALA A 69 -1.22 8.28 10.62
CA ALA A 69 -1.76 7.05 11.19
C ALA A 69 -1.67 5.88 10.21
N LEU A 70 -2.00 6.08 8.93
CA LEU A 70 -1.82 5.05 7.90
C LEU A 70 -0.40 4.48 7.95
N PHE A 71 0.62 5.35 7.89
CA PHE A 71 2.02 4.89 7.89
C PHE A 71 2.44 4.25 9.22
N ARG A 72 1.98 4.77 10.38
CA ARG A 72 2.25 4.13 11.68
C ARG A 72 1.67 2.71 11.74
N HIS A 73 0.45 2.53 11.26
CA HIS A 73 -0.20 1.21 11.24
C HIS A 73 0.48 0.26 10.26
N ALA A 74 0.78 0.71 9.04
CA ALA A 74 1.49 -0.10 8.07
C ALA A 74 2.90 -0.48 8.55
N ALA A 75 3.64 0.45 9.15
CA ALA A 75 4.95 0.19 9.77
C ALA A 75 4.86 -0.90 10.84
N ALA A 76 3.94 -0.78 11.78
CA ALA A 76 3.77 -1.75 12.86
C ALA A 76 3.40 -3.16 12.36
N VAL A 77 2.69 -3.24 11.22
CA VAL A 77 2.41 -4.52 10.55
C VAL A 77 3.67 -5.06 9.88
N LEU A 78 4.37 -4.24 9.10
CA LEU A 78 5.60 -4.64 8.41
C LEU A 78 6.71 -5.07 9.37
N ASP A 79 6.81 -4.47 10.56
CA ASP A 79 7.79 -4.82 11.61
C ASP A 79 7.66 -6.27 12.11
N GLN A 80 6.54 -6.94 11.83
CA GLN A 80 6.28 -8.33 12.22
C GLN A 80 6.82 -9.35 11.21
N TYR A 81 7.33 -8.90 10.05
CA TYR A 81 7.67 -9.77 8.93
C TYR A 81 9.09 -9.51 8.42
N SER A 82 9.69 -10.55 7.83
CA SER A 82 11.01 -10.44 7.22
C SER A 82 10.91 -10.14 5.72
N PRO A 83 11.63 -9.13 5.20
CA PRO A 83 11.63 -8.80 3.77
C PRO A 83 12.20 -9.92 2.88
N THR A 84 13.00 -10.84 3.43
CA THR A 84 13.57 -11.96 2.66
C THR A 84 12.57 -13.08 2.39
N THR A 85 11.57 -13.24 3.26
CA THR A 85 10.58 -14.34 3.21
C THR A 85 9.17 -13.87 2.88
N THR A 86 8.95 -12.57 2.68
CA THR A 86 7.62 -11.98 2.50
C THR A 86 7.56 -11.09 1.27
N ILE A 87 6.44 -11.16 0.55
CA ILE A 87 6.05 -10.24 -0.52
C ILE A 87 4.93 -9.35 0.00
N VAL A 88 5.04 -8.04 -0.22
CA VAL A 88 3.97 -7.08 0.07
C VAL A 88 3.13 -6.89 -1.18
N ASN A 89 1.84 -7.22 -1.08
CA ASN A 89 0.91 -7.16 -2.19
C ASN A 89 -0.20 -6.11 -1.97
N ILE A 90 -0.52 -5.27 -2.96
CA ILE A 90 -1.60 -4.26 -2.90
C ILE A 90 -2.27 -4.13 -4.28
N GLY A 91 -3.14 -3.14 -4.48
CA GLY A 91 -3.88 -2.86 -5.74
C GLY A 91 -3.10 -2.08 -6.81
N ALA A 92 -1.78 -2.22 -6.88
CA ALA A 92 -0.82 -1.56 -7.81
C ALA A 92 -0.77 -0.01 -7.89
N THR A 93 -1.87 0.69 -7.63
CA THR A 93 -1.97 2.16 -7.70
C THR A 93 -1.16 2.82 -6.57
N PRO A 94 -0.67 4.07 -6.74
CA PRO A 94 0.10 4.78 -5.71
C PRO A 94 -0.78 5.46 -4.65
N ASP A 95 -2.07 5.64 -4.90
CA ASP A 95 -2.93 6.44 -4.04
C ASP A 95 -3.39 5.69 -2.78
N GLY A 96 -3.60 6.46 -1.70
CA GLY A 96 -4.11 5.94 -0.44
C GLY A 96 -3.27 4.79 0.10
N ILE A 97 -3.85 3.60 0.22
CA ILE A 97 -3.18 2.39 0.71
C ILE A 97 -1.98 2.00 -0.16
N GLY A 98 -1.99 2.39 -1.43
CA GLY A 98 -0.88 2.22 -2.36
C GLY A 98 0.41 2.91 -1.92
N ARG A 99 0.32 3.94 -1.08
CA ARG A 99 1.50 4.62 -0.51
C ARG A 99 2.33 3.72 0.41
N VAL A 100 1.76 2.62 0.90
CA VAL A 100 2.48 1.62 1.70
C VAL A 100 3.60 0.94 0.90
N TYR A 101 3.54 0.92 -0.44
CA TYR A 101 4.61 0.37 -1.25
C TYR A 101 5.96 1.05 -1.00
N GLU A 102 5.98 2.38 -0.87
CA GLU A 102 7.23 3.11 -0.64
C GLU A 102 7.87 2.68 0.68
N LEU A 103 7.07 2.61 1.75
CA LEU A 103 7.52 2.13 3.06
C LEU A 103 8.02 0.68 3.00
N ALA A 104 7.31 -0.19 2.26
CA ALA A 104 7.74 -1.58 2.07
C ALA A 104 9.09 -1.66 1.34
N LYS A 105 9.29 -0.88 0.28
CA LYS A 105 10.55 -0.81 -0.47
C LYS A 105 11.70 -0.27 0.37
N GLN A 106 11.48 0.78 1.16
CA GLN A 106 12.47 1.31 2.10
C GLN A 106 12.93 0.26 3.14
N ARG A 107 12.07 -0.71 3.45
CA ARG A 107 12.36 -1.84 4.35
C ARG A 107 12.86 -3.10 3.64
N GLY A 108 13.09 -3.03 2.33
CA GLY A 108 13.67 -4.11 1.53
C GLY A 108 12.70 -5.21 1.09
N PHE A 109 11.39 -5.04 1.28
CA PHE A 109 10.41 -6.03 0.82
C PHE A 109 10.34 -6.05 -0.71
N SER A 110 10.12 -7.25 -1.28
CA SER A 110 9.63 -7.36 -2.65
C SER A 110 8.16 -6.95 -2.69
N THR A 111 7.75 -6.23 -3.73
CA THR A 111 6.39 -5.70 -3.85
C THR A 111 5.67 -6.21 -5.10
N SER A 112 4.38 -6.47 -4.98
CA SER A 112 3.51 -6.86 -6.09
C SER A 112 2.20 -6.09 -6.08
N GLY A 113 1.61 -5.92 -7.25
CA GLY A 113 0.31 -5.31 -7.42
C GLY A 113 -0.62 -6.19 -8.24
N VAL A 114 -1.77 -6.57 -7.69
CA VAL A 114 -2.85 -7.22 -8.44
C VAL A 114 -3.94 -6.17 -8.65
N VAL A 115 -4.26 -5.86 -9.91
CA VAL A 115 -5.19 -4.78 -10.25
C VAL A 115 -6.03 -5.15 -11.45
N SER A 116 -7.24 -4.62 -11.53
CA SER A 116 -8.13 -4.81 -12.68
C SER A 116 -7.60 -4.10 -13.94
N THR A 117 -7.92 -4.62 -15.12
CA THR A 117 -7.74 -3.92 -16.40
C THR A 117 -8.45 -2.56 -16.44
N GLN A 118 -9.51 -2.35 -15.63
CA GLN A 118 -10.17 -1.06 -15.43
C GLN A 118 -9.19 0.07 -15.05
N ALA A 119 -8.10 -0.25 -14.34
CA ALA A 119 -7.09 0.74 -13.99
C ALA A 119 -6.40 1.32 -15.24
N ARG A 120 -6.14 0.51 -16.28
CA ARG A 120 -5.59 0.99 -17.55
C ARG A 120 -6.61 1.83 -18.31
N GLU A 121 -7.84 1.33 -18.39
CA GLU A 121 -8.93 2.02 -19.09
C GLU A 121 -9.23 3.40 -18.49
N SER A 122 -9.02 3.53 -17.17
CA SER A 122 -9.19 4.78 -16.43
C SER A 122 -7.91 5.64 -16.39
N ASN A 123 -6.85 5.24 -17.09
CA ASN A 123 -5.52 5.88 -17.05
C ASN A 123 -4.95 6.07 -15.64
N ALA A 124 -5.25 5.13 -14.72
CA ALA A 124 -4.68 5.15 -13.38
C ALA A 124 -3.18 4.86 -13.44
N SER A 125 -2.41 5.63 -12.67
CA SER A 125 -0.96 5.41 -12.57
C SER A 125 -0.67 4.13 -11.77
N VAL A 126 0.39 3.43 -12.16
CA VAL A 126 1.00 2.36 -11.35
C VAL A 126 2.05 2.99 -10.45
N SER A 127 2.11 2.55 -9.19
CA SER A 127 3.14 3.01 -8.27
C SER A 127 4.55 2.60 -8.78
N PRO A 128 5.53 3.52 -8.76
CA PRO A 128 6.92 3.19 -9.10
C PRO A 128 7.59 2.35 -8.02
N CYS A 129 6.89 1.99 -6.93
CA CYS A 129 7.42 1.17 -5.85
C CYS A 129 6.94 -0.29 -5.96
N VAL A 130 6.36 -0.70 -7.09
CA VAL A 130 5.83 -2.06 -7.34
C VAL A 130 6.81 -2.83 -8.21
N ASP A 131 7.38 -3.94 -7.74
CA ASP A 131 8.28 -4.77 -8.56
C ASP A 131 7.50 -5.53 -9.66
N HIS A 132 6.34 -6.10 -9.32
CA HIS A 132 5.55 -6.92 -10.24
C HIS A 132 4.09 -6.48 -10.30
N THR A 133 3.60 -6.05 -11.47
CA THR A 133 2.19 -5.67 -11.66
C THR A 133 1.45 -6.69 -12.52
N PHE A 134 0.33 -7.20 -12.01
CA PHE A 134 -0.59 -8.11 -12.67
C PHE A 134 -1.90 -7.39 -12.95
N TYR A 135 -2.22 -7.22 -14.23
CA TYR A 135 -3.51 -6.75 -14.69
C TYR A 135 -4.42 -7.96 -14.91
N VAL A 136 -5.45 -8.10 -14.09
CA VAL A 136 -6.47 -9.14 -14.23
C VAL A 136 -7.63 -8.58 -15.02
N ARG A 137 -8.06 -9.32 -16.06
CA ARG A 137 -9.21 -8.89 -16.87
C ARG A 137 -10.48 -8.87 -16.02
N ASP A 138 -11.02 -7.68 -15.85
CA ASP A 138 -12.17 -7.40 -14.99
C ASP A 138 -12.76 -6.05 -15.41
N SER A 139 -14.08 -5.98 -15.56
CA SER A 139 -14.80 -4.77 -15.95
C SER A 139 -15.16 -3.88 -14.76
N SER A 140 -14.79 -4.30 -13.55
CA SER A 140 -14.98 -3.57 -12.30
C SER A 140 -13.62 -3.19 -11.69
N TRP A 141 -13.63 -2.44 -10.60
CA TRP A 141 -12.43 -2.18 -9.80
C TRP A 141 -12.06 -3.34 -8.86
N GLY A 142 -12.89 -4.38 -8.76
CA GLY A 142 -12.84 -5.40 -7.70
C GLY A 142 -14.17 -5.52 -6.95
N GLY A 143 -14.16 -6.32 -5.90
CA GLY A 143 -15.28 -6.54 -4.99
C GLY A 143 -16.16 -7.73 -5.40
N VAL A 144 -17.36 -7.80 -4.82
CA VAL A 144 -18.38 -8.76 -5.24
C VAL A 144 -19.04 -8.29 -6.55
N ILE A 145 -19.28 -9.21 -7.47
CA ILE A 145 -20.01 -8.95 -8.72
C ILE A 145 -21.45 -8.63 -8.38
N GLU A 146 -21.93 -7.47 -8.86
CA GLU A 146 -23.29 -6.97 -8.60
C GLU A 146 -24.37 -8.03 -8.91
N GLY A 147 -25.28 -8.22 -7.96
CA GLY A 147 -26.37 -9.21 -8.07
C GLY A 147 -25.95 -10.66 -7.80
N THR A 148 -24.73 -10.90 -7.32
CA THR A 148 -24.22 -12.24 -6.98
C THR A 148 -23.49 -12.23 -5.63
N ASP A 149 -23.07 -13.42 -5.16
CA ASP A 149 -22.15 -13.59 -4.02
C ASP A 149 -20.71 -13.92 -4.47
N GLN A 150 -20.40 -13.77 -5.76
CA GLN A 150 -19.10 -14.13 -6.32
C GLN A 150 -18.18 -12.92 -6.33
N LEU A 151 -16.91 -13.11 -5.95
CA LEU A 151 -15.90 -12.09 -6.16
C LEU A 151 -15.63 -11.90 -7.65
N SER A 152 -15.32 -10.66 -8.03
CA SER A 152 -14.76 -10.35 -9.35
C SER A 152 -13.44 -11.09 -9.56
N PRO A 153 -13.00 -11.31 -10.82
CA PRO A 153 -11.73 -11.98 -11.10
C PRO A 153 -10.53 -11.35 -10.39
N THR A 154 -10.49 -10.01 -10.29
CA THR A 154 -9.40 -9.29 -9.61
C THR A 154 -9.38 -9.59 -8.12
N SER A 155 -10.52 -9.45 -7.44
CA SER A 155 -10.60 -9.68 -5.99
C SER A 155 -10.45 -11.15 -5.63
N ALA A 156 -10.93 -12.07 -6.49
CA ALA A 156 -10.65 -13.49 -6.33
C ALA A 156 -9.14 -13.77 -6.40
N ALA A 157 -8.42 -13.19 -7.38
CA ALA A 157 -6.97 -13.32 -7.47
C ALA A 157 -6.26 -12.72 -6.25
N MET A 158 -6.66 -11.51 -5.83
CA MET A 158 -6.12 -10.83 -4.65
C MET A 158 -6.23 -11.70 -3.39
N VAL A 159 -7.43 -12.23 -3.13
CA VAL A 159 -7.67 -13.10 -1.96
C VAL A 159 -6.92 -14.41 -2.09
N ASP A 160 -6.99 -15.08 -3.24
CA ASP A 160 -6.40 -16.42 -3.46
C ASP A 160 -4.89 -16.44 -3.18
N VAL A 161 -4.15 -15.44 -3.65
CA VAL A 161 -2.68 -15.39 -3.48
C VAL A 161 -2.22 -14.93 -2.11
N SER A 162 -3.10 -14.39 -1.27
CA SER A 162 -2.74 -13.84 0.04
C SER A 162 -2.67 -14.93 1.11
N ASP A 163 -1.65 -14.90 1.96
CA ASP A 163 -1.64 -15.71 3.20
C ASP A 163 -2.24 -14.92 4.37
N ARG A 164 -1.95 -13.61 4.37
CA ARG A 164 -2.36 -12.64 5.39
C ARG A 164 -2.95 -11.41 4.72
N LEU A 165 -4.11 -10.96 5.19
CA LEU A 165 -4.72 -9.71 4.72
C LEU A 165 -4.91 -8.74 5.88
N VAL A 166 -4.42 -7.51 5.69
CA VAL A 166 -4.58 -6.42 6.64
C VAL A 166 -5.29 -5.26 5.95
N ALA A 167 -6.51 -4.95 6.39
CA ALA A 167 -7.24 -3.77 5.94
C ALA A 167 -7.03 -2.60 6.91
N ILE A 168 -6.54 -1.47 6.40
CA ILE A 168 -6.48 -0.20 7.15
C ILE A 168 -7.58 0.69 6.59
N GLY A 169 -8.69 0.81 7.31
CA GLY A 169 -9.95 1.31 6.75
C GLY A 169 -10.42 0.45 5.57
N GLY A 170 -11.12 1.05 4.62
CA GLY A 170 -11.48 0.40 3.36
C GLY A 170 -12.91 0.66 2.88
N GLY A 171 -13.05 0.75 1.56
CA GLY A 171 -14.34 0.80 0.87
C GLY A 171 -14.95 -0.59 0.66
N GLU A 172 -15.86 -0.70 -0.30
CA GLU A 172 -16.60 -1.93 -0.61
C GLU A 172 -15.68 -3.07 -1.07
N VAL A 173 -14.75 -2.79 -1.99
CA VAL A 173 -13.77 -3.78 -2.48
C VAL A 173 -12.95 -4.36 -1.32
N ALA A 174 -12.40 -3.50 -0.46
CA ALA A 174 -11.62 -3.93 0.70
C ALA A 174 -12.45 -4.74 1.71
N ARG A 175 -13.73 -4.37 1.93
CA ARG A 175 -14.68 -5.16 2.73
C ARG A 175 -14.85 -6.55 2.13
N ASP A 176 -15.16 -6.62 0.85
CA ASP A 176 -15.50 -7.88 0.17
C ASP A 176 -14.33 -8.86 0.15
N GLU A 177 -13.13 -8.37 -0.16
CA GLU A 177 -11.90 -9.17 -0.13
C GLU A 177 -11.58 -9.66 1.28
N LEU A 178 -11.72 -8.80 2.31
CA LEU A 178 -11.44 -9.19 3.69
C LEU A 178 -12.48 -10.19 4.23
N VAL A 179 -13.76 -10.03 3.86
CA VAL A 179 -14.82 -11.01 4.20
C VAL A 179 -14.53 -12.35 3.55
N ALA A 180 -14.25 -12.38 2.25
CA ALA A 180 -13.92 -13.61 1.54
C ALA A 180 -12.67 -14.29 2.10
N ALA A 181 -11.63 -13.53 2.44
CA ALA A 181 -10.44 -14.07 3.06
C ALA A 181 -10.74 -14.70 4.43
N ARG A 182 -11.55 -14.04 5.28
CA ARG A 182 -11.96 -14.59 6.57
C ARG A 182 -12.78 -15.88 6.38
N LEU A 183 -13.70 -15.91 5.43
CA LEU A 183 -14.50 -17.12 5.10
C LEU A 183 -13.62 -18.26 4.58
N ALA A 184 -12.54 -17.95 3.85
CA ALA A 184 -11.55 -18.90 3.40
C ALA A 184 -10.55 -19.34 4.50
N GLY A 185 -10.74 -18.90 5.74
CA GLY A 185 -9.89 -19.27 6.88
C GLY A 185 -8.50 -18.60 6.87
N LYS A 186 -8.30 -17.55 6.07
CA LYS A 186 -7.05 -16.80 6.00
C LYS A 186 -6.90 -15.87 7.21
N ASP A 187 -5.66 -15.53 7.55
CA ASP A 187 -5.40 -14.64 8.67
C ASP A 187 -5.73 -13.20 8.28
N THR A 188 -6.76 -12.64 8.92
CA THR A 188 -7.33 -11.32 8.59
C THR A 188 -7.22 -10.35 9.76
N THR A 189 -6.91 -9.09 9.48
CA THR A 189 -6.92 -8.01 10.47
C THR A 189 -7.50 -6.74 9.90
N PHE A 190 -8.34 -6.09 10.69
CA PHE A 190 -8.93 -4.80 10.39
C PHE A 190 -8.41 -3.74 11.38
N ILE A 191 -7.93 -2.62 10.84
CA ILE A 191 -7.51 -1.45 11.60
C ILE A 191 -8.40 -0.30 11.15
N ALA A 192 -9.22 0.22 12.07
CA ALA A 192 -10.12 1.33 11.77
C ALA A 192 -9.35 2.59 11.37
N ALA A 193 -9.80 3.23 10.29
CA ALA A 193 -9.29 4.50 9.80
C ALA A 193 -10.41 5.18 8.98
N ASP A 194 -10.43 6.50 8.97
CA ASP A 194 -11.37 7.28 8.18
C ASP A 194 -10.78 7.61 6.80
N MET A 195 -11.65 7.60 5.79
CA MET A 195 -11.31 8.14 4.48
C MET A 195 -11.12 9.66 4.56
N ASN A 196 -10.41 10.26 3.60
CA ASN A 196 -10.24 11.71 3.60
C ASN A 196 -11.60 12.43 3.50
N HIS A 197 -11.93 13.25 4.50
CA HIS A 197 -13.25 13.85 4.64
C HIS A 197 -13.56 14.80 3.48
N ARG A 198 -12.59 15.63 3.09
CA ARG A 198 -12.74 16.57 1.98
C ARG A 198 -13.00 15.84 0.66
N ILE A 199 -12.19 14.83 0.33
CA ILE A 199 -12.36 14.05 -0.91
C ILE A 199 -13.73 13.36 -0.91
N ALA A 200 -14.16 12.82 0.23
CA ALA A 200 -15.47 12.17 0.36
C ALA A 200 -16.63 13.14 0.13
N ILE A 201 -16.58 14.34 0.72
CA ILE A 201 -17.59 15.40 0.53
C ILE A 201 -17.61 15.87 -0.93
N GLU A 202 -16.45 16.13 -1.54
CA GLU A 202 -16.36 16.55 -2.94
C GLU A 202 -16.90 15.48 -3.90
N LYS A 203 -16.61 14.20 -3.65
CA LYS A 203 -17.16 13.10 -4.44
C LYS A 203 -18.67 12.97 -4.29
N ALA A 204 -19.21 13.17 -3.09
CA ALA A 204 -20.66 13.17 -2.87
C ALA A 204 -21.34 14.32 -3.64
N ALA A 205 -20.77 15.53 -3.54
CA ALA A 205 -21.26 16.70 -4.27
C ALA A 205 -21.24 16.50 -5.79
N LYS A 206 -20.15 15.94 -6.35
CA LYS A 206 -20.05 15.61 -7.79
C LYS A 206 -21.11 14.60 -8.25
N LYS A 207 -21.61 13.77 -7.35
CA LYS A 207 -22.69 12.79 -7.61
C LYS A 207 -24.09 13.34 -7.31
N GLY A 208 -24.22 14.61 -6.89
CA GLY A 208 -25.50 15.18 -6.46
C GLY A 208 -26.05 14.57 -5.16
N ALA A 209 -25.20 13.93 -4.35
CA ALA A 209 -25.57 13.32 -3.08
C ALA A 209 -25.32 14.27 -1.89
N ALA A 210 -26.03 14.02 -0.79
CA ALA A 210 -25.77 14.72 0.47
C ALA A 210 -24.34 14.44 0.99
N PRO A 211 -23.70 15.40 1.68
CA PRO A 211 -22.39 15.16 2.27
C PRO A 211 -22.46 14.02 3.29
N PRO A 212 -21.47 13.09 3.29
CA PRO A 212 -21.44 12.01 4.24
C PRO A 212 -21.23 12.55 5.67
N THR A 213 -21.88 11.90 6.64
CA THR A 213 -21.68 12.15 8.07
C THR A 213 -20.87 11.04 8.76
N ASP A 214 -20.50 10.00 8.00
CA ASP A 214 -19.69 8.86 8.43
C ASP A 214 -18.61 8.58 7.37
N PHE A 215 -17.36 8.50 7.82
CA PHE A 215 -16.18 8.40 6.97
C PHE A 215 -15.41 7.08 7.16
N ARG A 216 -15.94 6.15 7.98
CA ARG A 216 -15.28 4.89 8.35
C ARG A 216 -15.34 3.81 7.27
N GLY A 217 -16.13 4.02 6.21
CA GLY A 217 -16.23 3.14 5.05
C GLY A 217 -16.88 1.77 5.32
N ALA A 218 -17.02 1.00 4.25
CA ALA A 218 -17.77 -0.27 4.27
C ALA A 218 -17.05 -1.38 5.06
N ALA A 219 -15.72 -1.33 5.16
CA ALA A 219 -14.96 -2.30 5.95
C ALA A 219 -15.18 -2.14 7.46
N ASP A 220 -15.31 -0.92 8.00
CA ASP A 220 -15.62 -0.72 9.43
C ASP A 220 -17.02 -1.25 9.77
N ALA A 221 -18.00 -1.10 8.87
CA ALA A 221 -19.33 -1.64 9.09
C ALA A 221 -19.32 -3.17 9.32
N ALA A 222 -18.42 -3.89 8.62
CA ALA A 222 -18.28 -5.33 8.73
C ALA A 222 -17.36 -5.78 9.89
N PHE A 223 -16.27 -5.05 10.17
CA PHE A 223 -15.21 -5.52 11.09
C PHE A 223 -14.94 -4.60 12.29
N GLY A 224 -15.48 -3.39 12.30
CA GLY A 224 -15.17 -2.38 13.31
C GLY A 224 -15.61 -2.76 14.71
N ARG A 225 -16.64 -3.59 14.87
CA ARG A 225 -17.06 -4.09 16.19
C ARG A 225 -16.01 -5.00 16.81
N ASP A 226 -15.47 -5.93 16.04
CA ASP A 226 -14.43 -6.87 16.49
C ASP A 226 -13.14 -6.16 16.88
N ALA A 227 -12.77 -5.11 16.14
CA ALA A 227 -11.57 -4.31 16.40
C ALA A 227 -11.68 -3.46 17.68
N ARG A 228 -12.90 -3.08 18.08
CA ARG A 228 -13.16 -2.27 19.28
C ARG A 228 -13.21 -3.10 20.57
N VAL A 229 -13.48 -4.41 20.48
CA VAL A 229 -13.53 -5.32 21.64
C VAL A 229 -12.14 -5.81 22.07
N LYS A 230 -11.14 -5.76 21.19
CA LYS A 230 -9.77 -6.24 21.44
C LYS A 230 -8.79 -5.14 21.89
N ARG A 231 -9.25 -3.92 22.17
CA ARG A 231 -8.43 -2.80 22.67
C ARG A 231 -8.57 -2.65 24.18
#